data_AF-A0A932W3S4-F1
#
_entry.id   AF-A0A932W3S4-F1
#
_cell.length_a   1.000
_cell.length_b   1.000
_cell.length_c   1.000
_cell.angle_alpha   90.00
_cell.angle_beta   90.00
_cell.angle_gamma   90.00
#
_symmetry.space_group_name_H-M   'P 1'
#
loop_
_entity.id
_entity.type
_entity.pdbx_description
1 polymer ?
#
loop_
_entity_poly.entity_id
_entity_poly.type
_entity_poly.pdbx_seq_one_letter_code
_entity_poly.pdbx_strand_id
1 'polypeptide(L)'
;MDEVESQHELEFPHREAAFFYGLFLRGHSPEKLRRDIEVPPDVLAKWHREAEREPEQRGRFFRIVEFRRHVLAIFESLIGHDGKKQHLQ
;
A
#
# COMPACT_ATOMS: atom_id res chain seq x y z
N MET A 1 -13.38 0.74 -21.55
CA MET A 1 -13.80 1.89 -20.70
C MET A 1 -13.11 1.76 -19.33
N ASP A 2 -11.89 1.19 -19.30
CA ASP A 2 -11.32 0.50 -18.13
C ASP A 2 -10.08 1.21 -17.55
N GLU A 3 -9.48 2.16 -18.28
CA GLU A 3 -8.28 2.87 -17.79
C GLU A 3 -8.62 3.89 -16.68
N VAL A 4 -9.81 4.49 -16.73
CA VAL A 4 -10.26 5.48 -15.73
C VAL A 4 -10.50 4.86 -14.35
N GLU A 5 -10.96 3.61 -14.26
CA GLU A 5 -11.25 2.95 -12.98
C GLU A 5 -9.96 2.64 -12.19
N SER A 6 -8.91 2.22 -12.89
CA SER A 6 -7.58 1.93 -12.31
C SER A 6 -6.89 3.17 -11.72
N GLN A 7 -7.20 4.37 -12.24
CA GLN A 7 -6.68 5.62 -11.69
C GLN A 7 -7.43 6.06 -10.43
N HIS A 8 -8.73 5.79 -10.33
CA HIS A 8 -9.54 6.11 -9.13
C HIS A 8 -9.23 5.17 -7.96
N GLU A 9 -8.79 3.93 -8.20
CA GLU A 9 -8.38 3.02 -7.11
C GLU A 9 -7.19 3.57 -6.30
N LEU A 10 -6.31 4.34 -6.94
CA LEU A 10 -5.18 5.00 -6.29
C LEU A 10 -5.58 6.25 -5.47
N GLU A 11 -6.87 6.59 -5.40
CA GLU A 11 -7.35 7.79 -4.69
C GLU A 11 -7.78 7.51 -3.25
N PHE A 12 -7.95 6.25 -2.86
CA PHE A 12 -8.54 5.89 -1.56
C PHE A 12 -7.63 4.98 -0.72
N PRO A 13 -6.45 5.46 -0.25
CA PRO A 13 -5.53 4.65 0.55
C PRO A 13 -6.17 4.15 1.86
N HIS A 14 -7.13 4.90 2.40
CA HIS A 14 -7.91 4.48 3.57
C HIS A 14 -8.79 3.25 3.31
N ARG A 15 -9.40 3.14 2.12
CA ARG A 15 -10.24 2.00 1.75
C ARG A 15 -9.40 0.73 1.64
N GLU A 16 -8.24 0.82 1.00
CA GLU A 16 -7.36 -0.33 0.86
C GLU A 16 -6.72 -0.73 2.20
N ALA A 17 -6.31 0.24 3.03
CA ALA A 17 -5.83 -0.05 4.38
C ALA A 17 -6.91 -0.74 5.23
N ALA A 18 -8.17 -0.31 5.13
CA ALA A 18 -9.29 -0.96 5.80
C ALA A 18 -9.52 -2.40 5.30
N PHE A 19 -9.32 -2.66 4.01
CA PHE A 19 -9.37 -4.02 3.45
C PHE A 19 -8.29 -4.93 4.06
N PHE A 20 -7.03 -4.48 4.09
CA PHE A 20 -5.93 -5.23 4.71
C PHE A 20 -6.11 -5.41 6.21
N TYR A 21 -6.61 -4.39 6.91
CA TYR A 21 -6.96 -4.49 8.31
C TYR A 21 -8.08 -5.51 8.57
N GLY A 22 -9.07 -5.59 7.68
CA GLY A 22 -10.07 -6.66 7.72
C GLY A 22 -9.48 -8.07 7.55
N LEU A 23 -8.41 -8.23 6.78
CA LEU A 23 -7.67 -9.51 6.70
C LEU A 23 -6.90 -9.80 8.00
N PHE A 24 -6.28 -8.79 8.59
CA PHE A 24 -5.61 -8.92 9.89
C PHE A 24 -6.58 -9.42 10.97
N LEU A 25 -7.78 -8.82 11.07
CA LEU A 25 -8.81 -9.25 12.01
C LEU A 25 -9.30 -10.69 11.79
N ARG A 26 -9.10 -11.25 10.59
CA ARG A 26 -9.41 -12.66 10.26
C ARG A 26 -8.24 -13.61 10.54
N GLY A 27 -7.14 -13.13 11.14
CA GLY A 27 -6.00 -13.95 11.54
C GLY A 27 -4.85 -14.00 10.54
N HIS A 28 -4.83 -13.15 9.51
CA HIS A 28 -3.66 -13.00 8.66
C HIS A 28 -2.51 -12.32 9.41
N SER A 29 -1.28 -12.79 9.23
CA SER A 29 -0.13 -12.20 9.92
C SER A 29 0.17 -10.79 9.41
N PRO A 30 0.44 -9.83 10.30
CA PRO A 30 0.75 -8.46 9.90
C PRO A 30 2.02 -8.38 9.05
N GLU A 31 3.01 -9.23 9.28
CA GLU A 31 4.24 -9.30 8.48
C GLU A 31 3.96 -9.72 7.03
N LYS A 32 2.99 -10.61 6.81
CA LYS A 32 2.59 -10.99 5.45
C LYS A 32 1.85 -9.85 4.78
N LEU A 33 0.89 -9.24 5.47
CA LEU A 33 0.11 -8.12 4.94
C LEU A 33 0.99 -6.92 4.60
N ARG A 34 1.99 -6.58 5.43
CA ARG A 34 2.98 -5.53 5.11
C ARG A 34 3.68 -5.78 3.78
N ARG A 35 4.17 -7.01 3.56
CA ARG A 35 4.81 -7.38 2.29
C ARG A 35 3.86 -7.33 1.10
N ASP A 36 2.58 -7.66 1.32
CA ASP A 36 1.55 -7.60 0.28
C ASP A 36 1.14 -6.14 -0.04
N ILE A 37 1.32 -5.21 0.91
CA ILE A 37 1.06 -3.76 0.73
C ILE A 37 2.27 -3.04 0.12
N GLU A 38 3.48 -3.37 0.56
CA GLU A 38 4.71 -2.71 0.11
C GLU A 38 4.98 -2.95 -1.38
N VAL A 39 5.62 -1.97 -2.04
CA VAL A 39 6.21 -2.20 -3.36
C VAL A 39 7.56 -2.91 -3.17
N PRO A 40 7.76 -4.11 -3.74
CA PRO A 40 9.01 -4.83 -3.58
C PRO A 40 10.23 -4.03 -4.09
N PRO A 41 11.40 -4.12 -3.42
CA PRO A 41 12.59 -3.36 -3.82
C PRO A 41 13.08 -3.63 -5.24
N ASP A 42 12.90 -4.85 -5.74
CA ASP A 42 13.23 -5.25 -7.11
C ASP A 42 12.30 -4.57 -8.13
N VAL A 43 11.02 -4.39 -7.80
CA VAL A 43 10.05 -3.64 -8.60
C VAL A 43 10.43 -2.16 -8.63
N LEU A 44 10.79 -1.56 -7.48
CA LEU A 44 11.28 -0.18 -7.41
C LEU A 44 12.53 0.03 -8.28
N ALA A 45 13.51 -0.88 -8.20
CA ALA A 45 14.73 -0.81 -9.00
C ALA A 45 14.46 -0.98 -10.51
N LYS A 46 13.45 -1.76 -10.88
CA LYS A 46 13.00 -1.89 -12.27
C LYS A 46 12.35 -0.59 -12.74
N TRP A 47 11.40 -0.03 -11.99
CA TRP A 47 10.73 1.22 -12.33
C TRP A 47 11.68 2.42 -12.37
N HIS A 48 12.73 2.43 -11.55
CA HIS A 48 13.76 3.46 -11.63
C HIS A 48 14.46 3.44 -12.99
N ARG A 49 14.91 2.26 -13.43
CA ARG A 49 15.56 2.08 -14.75
C ARG A 49 14.61 2.40 -15.90
N GLU A 50 13.33 2.08 -15.78
CA GLU A 50 12.31 2.42 -16.77
C GLU A 50 12.06 3.93 -16.82
N ALA A 51 11.98 4.60 -15.67
CA ALA A 51 11.82 6.06 -15.59
C ALA A 51 13.03 6.85 -16.12
N GLU A 52 14.24 6.29 -16.05
CA GLU A 52 15.44 6.85 -16.70
C GLU A 52 15.35 6.79 -18.23
N ARG A 53 14.70 5.74 -18.77
CA ARG A 53 14.53 5.53 -20.22
C ARG A 53 13.33 6.30 -20.76
N GLU A 54 12.26 6.39 -19.97
CA GLU A 54 10.98 7.02 -20.33
C GLU A 54 10.53 7.98 -19.21
N PRO A 55 11.00 9.24 -19.22
CA PRO A 55 10.74 10.21 -18.16
C PRO A 55 9.26 10.49 -17.90
N GLU A 56 8.40 10.33 -18.92
CA GLU A 56 6.95 10.46 -18.81
C GLU A 56 6.30 9.46 -17.83
N GLN A 57 6.91 8.27 -17.67
CA GLN A 57 6.39 7.22 -16.78
C GLN A 57 6.76 7.46 -15.32
N ARG A 58 7.75 8.30 -15.04
CA ARG A 58 8.21 8.61 -13.68
C ARG A 58 7.07 9.09 -12.79
N GLY A 59 6.19 9.95 -13.31
CA GLY A 59 5.05 10.49 -12.58
C GLY A 59 4.06 9.40 -12.16
N ARG A 60 3.84 8.40 -13.02
CA ARG A 60 2.95 7.27 -12.74
C ARG A 60 3.52 6.36 -11.66
N PHE A 61 4.79 5.94 -11.79
CA PHE A 61 5.43 5.08 -10.78
C PHE A 61 5.48 5.76 -9.42
N PHE A 62 5.82 7.05 -9.38
CA PHE A 62 5.82 7.83 -8.14
C PHE A 62 4.45 7.81 -7.46
N ARG A 63 3.35 8.02 -8.20
CA ARG A 63 1.99 7.96 -7.64
C ARG A 63 1.67 6.59 -7.02
N ILE A 64 2.06 5.50 -7.69
CA ILE A 64 1.82 4.14 -7.17
C ILE A 64 2.62 3.91 -5.88
N VAL A 65 3.91 4.30 -5.86
CA VAL A 65 4.76 4.13 -4.68
C VAL A 65 4.22 4.94 -3.49
N GLU A 66 3.90 6.21 -3.70
CA GLU A 66 3.35 7.05 -2.63
C GLU A 66 2.00 6.54 -2.13
N PHE A 67 1.14 6.06 -3.02
CA PHE A 67 -0.11 5.42 -2.65
C PHE A 67 0.13 4.18 -1.74
N ARG A 68 1.01 3.26 -2.14
CA ARG A 68 1.33 2.06 -1.33
C ARG A 68 1.93 2.42 0.02
N ARG A 69 2.77 3.45 0.08
CA ARG A 69 3.31 3.97 1.35
C ARG A 69 2.21 4.53 2.26
N HIS A 70 1.24 5.27 1.70
CA HIS A 70 0.10 5.76 2.48
C HIS A 70 -0.78 4.61 3.01
N VAL A 71 -1.09 3.62 2.18
CA VAL A 71 -1.85 2.42 2.61
C VAL A 71 -1.13 1.74 3.79
N LEU A 72 0.18 1.52 3.66
CA LEU A 72 0.99 0.88 4.72
C LEU A 72 0.96 1.68 6.02
N ALA A 73 1.16 3.00 5.95
CA ALA A 73 1.16 3.86 7.13
C ALA A 73 -0.19 3.84 7.87
N ILE A 74 -1.30 3.86 7.14
CA ILE A 74 -2.64 3.75 7.73
C ILE A 74 -2.84 2.37 8.35
N PHE A 75 -2.44 1.30 7.66
CA PHE A 75 -2.52 -0.06 8.18
C PHE A 75 -1.71 -0.24 9.48
N GLU A 76 -0.47 0.25 9.53
CA GLU A 76 0.37 0.23 10.74
C GLU A 76 -0.28 0.98 11.92
N SER A 77 -0.92 2.12 11.63
CA SER A 77 -1.65 2.89 12.64
C SER A 77 -2.83 2.09 13.22
N LEU A 78 -3.60 1.40 12.37
CA LEU A 78 -4.75 0.60 12.78
C LEU A 78 -4.33 -0.57 13.69
N ILE A 79 -3.31 -1.35 13.29
CA ILE A 79 -2.81 -2.46 14.12
C ILE A 79 -2.17 -1.95 15.43
N GLY A 80 -1.50 -0.79 15.40
CA GLY A 80 -0.90 -0.18 16.59
C GLY A 80 -1.95 0.29 17.61
N HIS A 81 -3.10 0.75 17.16
CA HIS A 81 -4.22 1.10 18.04
C HIS A 81 -4.88 -0.14 18.66
N ASP A 82 -5.01 -1.23 17.92
CA ASP A 82 -5.57 -2.48 18.47
C ASP A 82 -4.64 -3.19 19.45
N GLY A 83 -3.33 -3.22 19.18
CA GLY A 83 -2.36 -3.79 20.11
C GLY A 83 -2.40 -3.08 21.48
N LYS A 84 -2.63 -1.77 21.50
CA LYS A 84 -2.82 -0.99 22.73
C LYS A 84 -4.14 -1.33 23.44
N LYS A 85 -5.23 -1.61 22.71
CA LYS A 85 -6.52 -2.00 23.30
C LYS A 85 -6.47 -3.39 23.94
N GLN A 86 -5.80 -4.36 23.30
CA GLN A 86 -5.69 -5.71 23.83
C GLN A 86 -4.82 -5.80 25.09
N HIS A 87 -3.87 -4.89 25.28
CA HIS A 87 -3.02 -4.86 26.47
C HIS A 87 -3.67 -4.18 27.68
N LEU A 88 -4.81 -3.49 27.49
CA LEU A 88 -5.50 -2.74 28.55
C LEU A 88 -6.68 -3.50 29.18
N GLN A 89 -6.90 -4.77 28.81
CA GLN A 89 -7.92 -5.67 29.38
C GLN A 89 -7.25 -6.81 30.16
#